data_AF-A0A8X6T761-F1
#
_entry.id   AF-A0A8X6T761-F1
#
_cell.length_a   1.000
_cell.length_b   1.000
_cell.length_c   1.000
_cell.angle_alpha   90.00
_cell.angle_beta   90.00
_cell.angle_gamma   90.00
#
_symmetry.space_group_name_H-M   'P 1'
#
loop_
_entity.id
_entity.type
_entity.pdbx_description
1 polymer ?
#
loop_
_entity_poly.entity_id
_entity_poly.type
_entity_poly.pdbx_seq_one_letter_code
_entity_poly.pdbx_strand_id
1 'polypeptide(L)'
;MKLIKTDRIETPLNAEEIEEAEETWIKKVQAENFGIGINCFKKNKNLPKDSKTRELNPFLNERGTQIMAPLPRDRIEQYPPFAVTGLDFAGPIYVKNSKENFYILLCTCAVTRALYLELVTSLTMEAFLLAFRRFISIRGLCTVIYSDNTKTFKIAGI
;
A
#
# COMPACT_ATOMS: atom_id res chain seq x y z
N MET A 1 -17.31 -12.60 -31.93
CA MET A 1 -18.22 -11.64 -31.27
C MET A 1 -18.81 -10.76 -32.36
N LYS A 2 -20.09 -10.96 -32.74
CA LYS A 2 -20.75 -10.11 -33.74
C LYS A 2 -21.19 -8.84 -33.02
N LEU A 3 -20.61 -7.70 -33.37
CA LEU A 3 -21.09 -6.39 -32.92
C LEU A 3 -22.45 -6.18 -33.58
N ILE A 4 -23.50 -6.12 -32.78
CA ILE A 4 -24.83 -5.69 -33.21
C ILE A 4 -24.64 -4.24 -33.67
N LYS A 5 -25.02 -3.92 -34.91
CA LYS A 5 -25.10 -2.54 -35.40
C LYS A 5 -26.25 -1.86 -34.67
N THR A 6 -26.00 -1.38 -33.46
CA THR A 6 -26.81 -0.32 -32.87
C THR A 6 -26.29 1.00 -33.40
N ASP A 7 -27.20 1.91 -33.75
CA ASP A 7 -26.90 3.22 -34.30
C ASP A 7 -25.83 3.92 -33.45
N ARG A 8 -24.81 4.48 -34.10
CA ARG A 8 -23.79 5.25 -33.40
C ARG A 8 -24.48 6.47 -32.79
N ILE A 9 -24.57 6.50 -31.47
CA ILE A 9 -25.07 7.64 -30.74
C ILE A 9 -23.96 8.71 -30.77
N GLU A 10 -24.25 9.86 -31.39
CA GLU A 10 -23.29 10.97 -31.55
C GLU A 10 -23.23 11.92 -30.33
N THR A 11 -24.04 11.66 -29.31
CA THR A 11 -24.03 12.47 -28.09
C THR A 11 -22.80 12.17 -27.22
N PRO A 12 -22.34 13.13 -26.41
CA PRO A 12 -21.28 12.88 -25.44
C PRO A 12 -21.67 11.74 -24.49
N LEU A 13 -20.70 10.88 -24.16
CA LEU A 13 -20.88 9.82 -23.18
C LEU A 13 -21.32 10.43 -21.84
N ASN A 14 -22.39 9.89 -21.26
CA ASN A 14 -22.83 10.27 -19.93
C ASN A 14 -22.04 9.49 -18.86
N ALA A 15 -22.12 9.95 -17.60
CA ALA A 15 -21.37 9.33 -16.50
C ALA A 15 -21.74 7.85 -16.27
N GLU A 16 -23.02 7.50 -16.45
CA GLU A 16 -23.53 6.15 -16.28
C GLU A 16 -22.98 5.20 -17.36
N GLU A 17 -22.94 5.65 -18.62
CA GLU A 17 -22.34 4.90 -19.73
C GLU A 17 -20.84 4.66 -19.53
N ILE A 18 -20.13 5.65 -18.98
CA ILE A 18 -18.70 5.53 -18.66
C ILE A 18 -18.49 4.50 -17.54
N GLU A 19 -19.27 4.58 -16.47
CA GLU A 19 -19.21 3.65 -15.34
C GLU A 19 -19.56 2.22 -15.78
N GLU A 20 -20.59 2.04 -16.61
CA GLU A 20 -20.97 0.73 -17.13
C GLU A 20 -19.91 0.16 -18.08
N ALA A 21 -19.33 1.00 -18.93
CA ALA A 21 -18.23 0.59 -19.81
C ALA A 21 -17.00 0.16 -18.99
N GLU A 22 -16.65 0.91 -17.94
CA GLU A 22 -15.55 0.58 -17.04
C GLU A 22 -15.81 -0.74 -16.31
N GLU A 23 -16.98 -0.92 -15.70
CA GLU A 23 -17.39 -2.17 -15.05
C GLU A 23 -17.31 -3.35 -16.02
N THR A 24 -17.74 -3.15 -17.28
CA THR A 24 -17.74 -4.18 -18.31
C THR A 24 -16.32 -4.64 -18.64
N TRP A 25 -15.40 -3.69 -18.83
CA TRP A 25 -14.00 -4.00 -19.09
C TRP A 25 -13.34 -4.70 -17.90
N ILE A 26 -13.59 -4.23 -16.68
CA ILE A 26 -13.08 -4.87 -15.46
C ILE A 26 -13.56 -6.32 -15.39
N LYS A 27 -14.87 -6.58 -15.52
CA LYS A 27 -15.44 -7.94 -15.47
C LYS A 27 -14.82 -8.85 -16.53
N LYS A 28 -14.59 -8.33 -17.74
CA LYS A 28 -13.99 -9.10 -18.84
C LYS A 28 -12.54 -9.47 -18.56
N VAL A 29 -11.71 -8.50 -18.22
CA VAL A 29 -10.28 -8.72 -17.89
C VAL A 29 -10.14 -9.65 -16.70
N GLN A 30 -10.99 -9.48 -15.69
CA GLN A 30 -11.05 -10.34 -14.52
C GLN A 30 -11.43 -11.78 -14.88
N ALA A 31 -12.42 -12.00 -15.75
CA ALA A 31 -12.82 -13.34 -16.19
C ALA A 31 -11.70 -14.02 -16.98
N GLU A 32 -11.00 -13.29 -17.85
CA GLU A 32 -9.90 -13.80 -18.68
C GLU A 32 -8.67 -14.20 -17.84
N ASN A 33 -8.30 -13.40 -16.83
CA ASN A 33 -7.06 -13.60 -16.07
C ASN A 33 -7.27 -14.31 -14.72
N PHE A 34 -8.46 -14.19 -14.12
CA PHE A 34 -8.76 -14.65 -12.76
C PHE A 34 -10.08 -15.44 -12.66
N GLY A 35 -10.62 -15.95 -13.78
CA GLY A 35 -11.91 -16.62 -13.83
C GLY A 35 -12.07 -17.79 -12.86
N ILE A 36 -11.00 -18.56 -12.60
CA ILE A 36 -10.99 -19.64 -11.59
C ILE A 36 -11.28 -19.06 -10.19
N GLY A 37 -10.56 -17.99 -9.82
CA GLY A 37 -10.73 -17.35 -8.52
C GLY A 37 -12.12 -16.75 -8.34
N ILE A 38 -12.62 -16.04 -9.35
CA ILE A 38 -13.95 -15.44 -9.32
C ILE A 38 -15.03 -16.50 -9.15
N ASN A 39 -14.92 -17.63 -9.85
CA ASN A 39 -15.86 -18.74 -9.71
C ASN A 39 -15.79 -19.41 -8.32
N CYS A 40 -14.60 -19.49 -7.72
CA CYS A 40 -14.44 -19.94 -6.34
C CYS A 40 -15.14 -18.98 -5.36
N PHE A 41 -14.85 -17.68 -5.44
CA PHE A 41 -15.43 -16.67 -4.54
C PHE A 41 -16.95 -16.56 -4.68
N LYS A 42 -17.50 -16.57 -5.91
CA LYS A 42 -18.95 -16.59 -6.14
C LYS A 42 -19.65 -17.80 -5.51
N LYS A 43 -18.95 -18.92 -5.39
CA LYS A 43 -19.45 -20.16 -4.74
C LYS A 43 -19.09 -20.23 -3.25
N ASN A 44 -18.58 -19.13 -2.68
CA ASN A 44 -18.07 -19.05 -1.31
C ASN A 44 -17.03 -20.14 -0.99
N LYS A 45 -16.21 -20.50 -1.99
CA LYS A 45 -15.13 -21.49 -1.89
C LYS A 45 -13.78 -20.79 -1.88
N ASN A 46 -12.84 -21.39 -1.17
CA ASN A 46 -11.45 -20.95 -1.19
C ASN A 46 -10.81 -21.16 -2.56
N LEU A 47 -9.82 -20.32 -2.87
CA LEU A 47 -8.94 -20.48 -4.03
C LEU A 47 -8.19 -21.83 -3.97
N PRO A 48 -7.94 -22.48 -5.12
CA PRO A 48 -7.09 -23.67 -5.23
C PRO A 48 -5.74 -23.44 -4.57
N LYS A 49 -5.18 -24.48 -3.93
CA LYS A 49 -3.98 -24.33 -3.10
C LYS A 49 -2.76 -23.82 -3.86
N ASP A 50 -2.72 -24.10 -5.15
CA ASP A 50 -1.71 -23.76 -6.15
C ASP A 50 -1.92 -22.38 -6.81
N SER A 51 -3.01 -21.67 -6.49
CA SER A 51 -3.25 -20.34 -7.07
C SER A 51 -2.23 -19.32 -6.53
N LYS A 52 -1.53 -18.65 -7.44
CA LYS A 52 -0.61 -17.55 -7.13
C LYS A 52 -1.28 -16.38 -6.41
N THR A 53 -2.60 -16.22 -6.57
CA THR A 53 -3.37 -15.14 -5.96
C THR A 53 -4.08 -15.56 -4.67
N ARG A 54 -3.87 -16.79 -4.20
CA ARG A 54 -4.48 -17.31 -2.97
C ARG A 54 -4.16 -16.48 -1.74
N GLU A 55 -3.00 -15.85 -1.72
CA GLU A 55 -2.52 -15.00 -0.62
C GLU A 55 -3.06 -13.56 -0.70
N LEU A 56 -3.55 -13.12 -1.86
CA LEU A 56 -3.86 -11.70 -2.11
C LEU A 56 -5.23 -11.23 -1.60
N ASN A 57 -5.94 -12.06 -0.81
CA ASN A 57 -7.27 -11.83 -0.22
C ASN A 57 -8.06 -10.62 -0.79
N PRO A 58 -8.56 -10.72 -2.04
CA PRO A 58 -9.17 -9.59 -2.74
C PRO A 58 -10.50 -9.16 -2.10
N PHE A 59 -10.70 -7.84 -1.98
CA PHE A 59 -11.99 -7.27 -1.59
C PHE A 59 -12.91 -7.23 -2.82
N LEU A 60 -14.07 -7.89 -2.74
CA LEU A 60 -15.06 -7.96 -3.81
C LEU A 60 -16.38 -7.31 -3.35
N ASN A 61 -17.08 -6.64 -4.26
CA ASN A 61 -18.47 -6.18 -4.01
C ASN A 61 -19.48 -7.32 -4.19
N GLU A 62 -20.77 -7.04 -3.95
CA GLU A 62 -21.88 -8.00 -4.11
C GLU A 62 -21.98 -8.58 -5.54
N ARG A 63 -21.45 -7.86 -6.53
CA ARG A 63 -21.41 -8.26 -7.94
C ARG A 63 -20.19 -9.11 -8.29
N GLY A 64 -19.28 -9.36 -7.34
CA GLY A 64 -18.04 -10.12 -7.51
C GLY A 64 -16.94 -9.37 -8.26
N THR A 65 -17.05 -8.04 -8.35
CA THR A 65 -16.04 -7.16 -8.95
C THR A 65 -15.03 -6.75 -7.89
N GLN A 66 -13.74 -6.65 -8.27
CA GLN A 66 -12.70 -6.16 -7.36
C GLN A 66 -13.00 -4.72 -6.98
N ILE A 67 -12.97 -4.44 -5.68
CA ILE A 67 -13.05 -3.09 -5.14
C ILE A 67 -11.78 -2.76 -4.36
N MET A 68 -11.56 -1.47 -4.14
CA MET A 68 -10.52 -1.01 -3.23
C MET A 68 -10.90 -1.43 -1.80
N ALA A 69 -9.92 -1.91 -1.04
CA ALA A 69 -10.08 -2.10 0.39
C ALA A 69 -10.43 -0.75 1.05
N PRO A 70 -11.28 -0.71 2.08
CA PRO A 70 -11.41 0.47 2.93
C PRO A 70 -10.03 0.92 3.39
N LEU A 71 -9.73 2.21 3.23
CA LEU A 71 -8.46 2.75 3.73
C LEU A 71 -8.40 2.58 5.26
N PRO A 72 -7.22 2.27 5.83
CA PRO A 72 -7.06 2.23 7.28
C PRO A 72 -7.49 3.56 7.89
N ARG A 73 -8.12 3.53 9.07
CA ARG A 73 -8.61 4.75 9.76
C ARG A 73 -7.53 5.81 9.90
N ASP A 74 -6.31 5.38 10.24
CA ASP A 74 -5.14 6.22 10.39
C ASP A 74 -4.72 7.00 9.13
N ARG A 75 -5.25 6.63 7.95
CA ARG A 75 -5.04 7.33 6.68
C ARG A 75 -6.14 8.34 6.35
N ILE A 76 -7.24 8.35 7.10
CA ILE A 76 -8.44 9.14 6.82
C ILE A 76 -8.77 10.09 7.98
N GLU A 77 -8.52 9.65 9.21
CA GLU A 77 -8.76 10.43 10.41
C GLU A 77 -7.78 11.62 10.52
N GLN A 78 -8.29 12.72 11.08
CA GLN A 78 -7.50 13.94 11.28
C GLN A 78 -6.64 13.79 12.53
N TYR A 79 -5.32 13.79 12.33
CA TYR A 79 -4.33 13.76 13.40
C TYR A 79 -3.26 14.85 13.17
N PRO A 80 -2.49 15.24 14.21
CA PRO A 80 -1.31 16.06 14.01
C PRO A 80 -0.29 15.38 13.07
N PRO A 81 0.53 16.15 12.32
CA PRO A 81 1.62 15.58 11.54
C PRO A 81 2.53 14.69 12.38
N PHE A 82 2.93 13.54 11.83
CA PHE A 82 3.74 12.49 12.48
C PHE A 82 3.12 11.79 13.71
N ALA A 83 1.85 12.05 14.04
CA ALA A 83 1.14 11.29 15.07
C ALA A 83 1.04 9.80 14.71
N VAL A 84 0.79 9.49 13.43
CA VAL A 84 0.90 8.14 12.87
C VAL A 84 2.11 8.11 11.94
N THR A 85 3.15 7.36 12.32
CA THR A 85 4.44 7.33 11.62
C THR A 85 4.81 5.91 11.20
N GLY A 86 5.14 5.73 9.92
CA GLY A 86 5.80 4.54 9.41
C GLY A 86 7.33 4.67 9.47
N LEU A 87 8.03 3.64 9.95
CA LEU A 87 9.48 3.55 10.01
C LEU A 87 9.98 2.47 9.04
N ASP A 88 11.04 2.81 8.32
CA ASP A 88 11.73 1.89 7.42
C ASP A 88 13.22 2.25 7.32
N PHE A 89 14.04 1.31 6.87
CA PHE A 89 15.43 1.56 6.51
C PHE A 89 15.64 1.38 5.01
N ALA A 90 16.20 2.40 4.38
CA ALA A 90 16.67 2.30 3.00
C ALA A 90 18.20 2.17 2.97
N GLY A 91 18.73 1.18 2.27
CA GLY A 91 20.18 1.05 2.05
C GLY A 91 20.63 -0.37 1.65
N PRO A 92 21.95 -0.60 1.48
CA PRO A 92 23.04 0.36 1.71
C PRO A 92 23.16 1.41 0.60
N ILE A 93 23.47 2.65 0.96
CA ILE A 93 23.78 3.76 0.05
C ILE A 93 25.25 4.19 0.17
N TYR A 94 25.79 4.68 -0.93
CA TYR A 94 27.17 5.14 -1.02
C TYR A 94 27.28 6.63 -0.74
N VAL A 95 28.12 7.01 0.22
CA VAL A 95 28.41 8.41 0.53
C VAL A 95 29.76 8.78 -0.08
N LYS A 96 29.81 9.95 -0.75
CA LYS A 96 31.04 10.45 -1.37
C LYS A 96 32.15 10.54 -0.33
N ASN A 97 33.35 10.04 -0.68
CA ASN A 97 34.53 9.98 0.18
C ASN A 97 34.42 9.07 1.41
N SER A 98 33.45 8.15 1.45
CA SER A 98 33.45 7.05 2.41
C SER A 98 33.42 5.70 1.69
N LYS A 99 34.10 4.71 2.29
CA LYS A 99 34.05 3.30 1.85
C LYS A 99 33.03 2.48 2.65
N GLU A 100 32.36 3.11 3.61
CA GLU A 100 31.39 2.46 4.48
C GLU A 100 29.99 2.46 3.86
N ASN A 101 29.18 1.48 4.25
CA ASN A 101 27.78 1.42 3.91
C ASN A 101 26.98 2.32 4.85
N PHE A 102 26.19 3.22 4.29
CA PHE A 102 25.25 4.02 5.07
C PHE A 102 23.83 3.58 4.77
N TYR A 103 22.92 3.91 5.68
CA TYR A 103 21.50 3.66 5.53
C TYR A 103 20.75 4.95 5.80
N ILE A 104 19.51 5.03 5.33
CA ILE A 104 18.60 6.12 5.62
C ILE A 104 17.50 5.55 6.50
N LEU A 105 17.35 6.09 7.70
CA LEU A 105 16.12 5.95 8.46
C LEU A 105 15.04 6.80 7.78
N LEU A 106 14.01 6.14 7.27
CA LEU A 106 12.85 6.73 6.64
C LEU A 106 11.71 6.80 7.67
N CYS A 107 11.29 8.01 8.01
CA CYS A 107 10.09 8.24 8.83
C CYS A 107 9.00 8.87 7.96
N THR A 108 7.89 8.18 7.78
CA THR A 108 6.79 8.58 6.89
C THR A 108 5.55 8.94 7.70
N CYS A 109 4.94 10.09 7.44
CA CYS A 109 3.68 10.44 8.10
C CYS A 109 2.49 9.89 7.32
N ALA A 110 1.64 9.07 7.95
CA ALA A 110 0.44 8.55 7.31
C ALA A 110 -0.64 9.62 7.04
N VAL A 111 -0.62 10.70 7.83
CA VAL A 111 -1.61 11.80 7.78
C VAL A 111 -1.33 12.77 6.64
N THR A 112 -0.08 13.26 6.54
CA THR A 112 0.29 14.33 5.59
C THR A 112 1.13 13.82 4.42
N ARG A 113 1.55 12.55 4.45
CA ARG A 113 2.54 11.95 3.53
C ARG A 113 3.91 12.64 3.55
N ALA A 114 4.20 13.42 4.58
CA ALA A 114 5.52 14.01 4.80
C ALA A 114 6.57 12.94 5.08
N LEU A 115 7.80 13.21 4.64
CA LEU A 115 8.96 12.35 4.85
C LEU A 115 9.99 13.07 5.73
N TYR A 116 10.57 12.34 6.67
CA TYR A 116 11.79 12.71 7.37
C TYR A 116 12.84 11.64 7.08
N LEU A 117 13.99 12.07 6.59
CA LEU A 117 15.09 11.20 6.18
C LEU A 117 16.30 11.50 7.04
N GLU A 118 16.89 10.46 7.61
CA GLU A 118 18.10 10.61 8.41
C GLU A 118 19.16 9.58 8.04
N LEU A 119 20.36 10.07 7.75
CA LEU A 119 21.50 9.22 7.42
C LEU A 119 22.03 8.56 8.69
N VAL A 120 22.16 7.24 8.68
CA VAL A 120 22.74 6.44 9.76
C VAL A 120 23.89 5.57 9.24
N THR A 121 24.86 5.32 10.10
CA THR A 121 26.09 4.55 9.78
C THR A 121 25.89 3.04 9.89
N SER A 122 24.81 2.59 10.52
CA SER A 122 24.52 1.16 10.71
C SER A 122 23.02 0.92 10.90
N LEU A 123 22.60 -0.33 10.75
CA LEU A 123 21.26 -0.80 11.10
C LEU A 123 21.17 -1.26 12.56
N THR A 124 22.08 -0.86 13.45
CA THR A 124 22.04 -1.31 14.86
C THR A 124 20.98 -0.55 15.65
N MET A 125 20.56 -1.12 16.78
CA MET A 125 19.56 -0.54 17.67
C MET A 125 20.01 0.83 18.19
N GLU A 126 21.29 0.99 18.50
CA GLU A 126 21.85 2.23 19.06
C GLU A 126 21.81 3.36 18.03
N ALA A 127 22.21 3.07 16.79
CA ALA A 127 22.15 4.04 15.70
C ALA A 127 20.70 4.46 15.41
N PHE A 128 19.77 3.49 15.41
CA PHE A 128 18.33 3.74 15.29
C PHE A 128 17.82 4.63 16.42
N LEU A 129 18.05 4.28 17.70
CA LEU A 129 17.54 5.05 18.84
C LEU A 129 18.05 6.48 18.85
N LEU A 130 19.32 6.71 18.50
CA LEU A 130 19.88 8.05 18.41
C LEU A 130 19.22 8.88 17.30
N ALA A 131 18.99 8.29 16.14
CA ALA A 131 18.29 8.95 15.03
C ALA A 131 16.82 9.20 15.36
N PHE A 132 16.12 8.21 15.90
CA PHE A 132 14.72 8.31 16.28
C PHE A 132 14.50 9.35 17.39
N ARG A 133 15.43 9.47 18.36
CA ARG A 133 15.41 10.54 19.36
C ARG A 133 15.50 11.93 18.75
N ARG A 134 16.34 12.12 17.72
CA ARG A 134 16.42 13.40 16.99
C ARG A 134 15.14 13.67 16.21
N PHE A 135 14.60 12.66 15.54
CA PHE A 135 13.31 12.75 14.86
C PHE A 135 12.19 13.23 15.79
N ILE A 136 11.96 12.56 16.93
CA ILE A 136 10.88 12.94 17.87
C ILE A 136 11.15 14.29 18.54
N SER A 137 12.42 14.68 18.72
CA SER A 137 12.77 16.01 19.23
C SER A 137 12.40 17.13 18.25
N ILE A 138 12.37 16.84 16.94
CA ILE A 138 12.04 17.82 15.89
C ILE A 138 10.56 17.77 15.52
N ARG A 139 9.97 16.57 15.48
CA ARG A 139 8.61 16.33 14.95
C ARG A 139 7.55 16.09 16.03
N GLY A 140 7.96 15.88 17.27
CA GLY A 140 7.07 15.49 18.37
C GLY A 140 6.95 13.98 18.52
N LEU A 141 6.25 13.55 19.58
CA LEU A 141 6.03 12.14 19.87
C LEU A 141 4.99 11.54 18.92
N CYS A 142 5.27 10.33 18.43
CA CYS A 142 4.30 9.55 17.69
C CYS A 142 3.26 8.95 18.65
N THR A 143 2.01 8.91 18.22
CA THR A 143 0.93 8.16 18.88
C THR A 143 0.93 6.70 18.44
N VAL A 144 1.14 6.47 17.14
CA VAL A 144 1.21 5.15 16.54
C VAL A 144 2.46 5.07 15.67
N ILE A 145 3.20 3.97 15.82
CA ILE A 145 4.36 3.66 14.99
C ILE A 145 4.07 2.35 14.25
N TYR A 146 4.24 2.39 12.93
CA TYR A 146 4.24 1.22 12.08
C TYR A 146 5.66 0.96 11.63
N SER A 147 6.13 -0.28 11.73
CA SER A 147 7.41 -0.67 11.15
C SER A 147 7.30 -2.05 10.54
N ASP A 148 8.32 -2.43 9.77
CA ASP A 148 8.51 -3.82 9.44
C ASP A 148 9.06 -4.62 10.64
N ASN A 149 9.22 -5.92 10.43
CA ASN A 149 9.71 -6.86 11.44
C ASN A 149 11.24 -6.94 11.51
N THR A 150 11.97 -5.92 11.06
CA THR A 150 13.43 -5.92 11.18
C THR A 150 13.87 -6.08 12.64
N LYS A 151 15.01 -6.76 12.82
CA LYS A 151 15.54 -7.06 14.16
C LYS A 151 15.77 -5.79 14.97
N THR A 152 16.19 -4.72 14.31
CA THR A 152 16.52 -3.43 14.92
C THR A 152 15.31 -2.81 15.61
N PHE A 153 14.18 -2.71 14.91
CA PHE A 153 12.94 -2.14 15.46
C PHE A 153 12.39 -3.02 16.58
N LYS A 154 12.36 -4.34 16.38
CA LYS A 154 11.92 -5.28 17.43
C LYS A 154 12.73 -5.19 18.72
N ILE A 155 14.07 -5.12 18.61
CA ILE A 155 14.94 -4.98 19.78
C ILE A 155 14.71 -3.64 20.47
N ALA A 156 14.42 -2.58 19.71
CA ALA A 156 14.10 -1.26 20.23
C ALA A 156 12.70 -1.16 20.87
N GLY A 157 11.89 -2.21 20.82
CA GLY A 157 10.53 -2.24 21.37
C GLY A 157 9.49 -1.51 20.51
N ILE A 158 9.78 -1.37 19.21
CA ILE A 158 8.83 -0.91 18.18
C ILE A 158 8.09 -2.11 17.60
#